data_AF-A0A329U4M0-F1
#
_entry.id   AF-A0A329U4M0-F1
#
_cell.length_a   1.000
_cell.length_b   1.000
_cell.length_c   1.000
_cell.angle_alpha   90.00
_cell.angle_beta   90.00
_cell.angle_gamma   90.00
#
_symmetry.space_group_name_H-M   'P 1'
#
loop_
_entity.id
_entity.type
_entity.pdbx_description
1 polymer ?
#
loop_
_entity_poly.entity_id
_entity_poly.type
_entity_poly.pdbx_seq_one_letter_code
_entity_poly.pdbx_strand_id
1 'polypeptide(L)'
;MNTPNIFDRLSRKIHHHSDMEPHESDSGPPFDEVEPLNFHDEESVVHTVLEDFYAVGTLADELTDGFHMEAHGYLDREEVNARLIAFARKLEQVLDKWETHAALLA
;
A
#
# COMPACT_ATOMS: atom_id res chain seq x y z
N MET A 1 17.36 23.14 28.19
CA MET A 1 18.09 22.46 27.09
C MET A 1 17.04 21.75 26.25
N ASN A 2 16.72 22.27 25.07
CA ASN A 2 15.71 21.70 24.17
C ASN A 2 16.40 20.78 23.16
N THR A 3 16.08 19.48 23.21
CA THR A 3 16.50 18.50 22.20
C THR A 3 15.84 18.83 20.86
N PRO A 4 16.61 18.94 19.76
CA PRO A 4 16.02 19.24 18.45
C PRO A 4 15.12 18.10 18.00
N ASN A 5 13.92 18.45 17.52
CA ASN A 5 12.92 17.54 17.00
C ASN A 5 13.47 16.80 15.76
N ILE A 6 13.07 15.54 15.59
CA ILE A 6 13.40 14.69 14.44
C ILE A 6 13.08 15.39 13.11
N PHE A 7 12.03 16.22 13.05
CA PHE A 7 11.70 17.04 11.88
C PHE A 7 12.82 18.04 11.52
N ASP A 8 13.48 18.67 12.49
CA ASP A 8 14.59 19.60 12.24
C ASP A 8 15.87 18.87 11.77
N ARG A 9 16.05 17.61 12.17
CA ARG A 9 17.13 16.76 11.64
C ARG A 9 16.84 16.32 10.21
N LEU A 10 15.58 16.00 9.91
CA LEU A 10 15.17 15.60 8.57
C LEU A 10 15.36 16.79 7.61
N SER A 11 14.77 17.95 7.90
CA SER A 11 14.84 19.14 7.04
C SER A 11 16.27 19.56 6.68
N ARG A 12 17.21 19.49 7.64
CA ARG A 12 18.63 19.76 7.36
C ARG A 12 19.29 18.73 6.44
N LYS A 13 18.90 17.46 6.54
CA LYS A 13 19.48 16.38 5.73
C LYS A 13 19.04 16.46 4.26
N ILE A 14 17.85 17.00 3.98
CA ILE A 14 17.35 17.20 2.62
C ILE A 14 18.00 18.43 1.95
N HIS A 15 18.31 19.46 2.73
CA HIS A 15 18.97 20.68 2.21
C HIS A 15 20.46 20.52 1.91
N HIS A 16 21.10 19.43 2.35
CA HIS A 16 22.55 19.25 2.19
C HIS A 16 22.95 18.47 0.93
N HIS A 17 22.00 18.09 0.08
CA HIS A 17 22.24 17.19 -1.07
C HIS A 17 22.30 17.92 -2.43
N SER A 18 22.63 19.22 -2.44
CA SER A 18 22.67 20.03 -3.67
C SER A 18 24.07 20.36 -4.20
N ASP A 19 25.14 19.84 -3.59
CA ASP A 19 26.47 19.87 -4.20
C ASP A 19 26.73 18.56 -4.96
N MET A 20 26.27 18.52 -6.21
CA MET A 20 26.75 17.53 -7.18
C MET A 20 28.14 17.96 -7.67
N GLU A 21 29.18 17.32 -7.17
CA GLU A 21 30.49 17.29 -7.82
C GLU A 21 30.40 16.34 -9.03
N PRO A 22 30.90 16.72 -10.23
CA PRO A 22 30.90 15.83 -11.38
C PRO A 22 31.82 14.64 -11.08
N HIS A 23 31.25 13.44 -11.14
CA HIS A 23 31.92 12.20 -10.82
C HIS A 23 32.79 11.79 -12.01
N GLU A 24 34.11 11.77 -11.79
CA GLU A 24 35.10 11.21 -12.70
C GLU A 24 34.81 9.70 -12.87
N SER A 25 34.57 9.26 -14.10
CA SER A 25 34.31 7.85 -14.44
C SER A 25 35.55 6.99 -14.23
N ASP A 26 35.71 6.41 -13.04
CA ASP A 26 36.70 5.36 -12.81
C ASP A 26 36.08 3.98 -13.10
N SER A 27 36.72 3.28 -14.03
CA SER A 27 36.26 2.02 -14.61
C SER A 27 36.41 0.88 -13.58
N GLY A 28 35.33 0.56 -12.89
CA GLY A 28 35.20 -0.66 -12.08
C GLY A 28 35.09 -1.93 -12.94
N PRO A 29 35.46 -3.11 -12.40
CA PRO A 29 35.62 -4.36 -13.16
C PRO A 29 34.28 -4.81 -13.77
N PRO A 30 34.29 -5.67 -14.82
CA PRO A 30 33.08 -6.07 -15.50
C PRO A 30 32.11 -6.67 -14.49
N PHE A 31 30.85 -6.25 -14.55
CA PHE A 31 29.76 -6.82 -13.77
C PHE A 31 29.63 -8.30 -14.18
N ASP A 32 30.42 -9.17 -13.55
CA ASP A 32 30.27 -10.61 -13.61
C ASP A 32 28.88 -10.92 -13.05
N GLU A 33 27.99 -11.24 -13.97
CA GLU A 33 26.78 -12.05 -13.85
C GLU A 33 26.28 -12.26 -12.41
N VAL A 34 25.70 -11.22 -11.83
CA VAL A 34 24.73 -11.43 -10.76
C VAL A 34 23.51 -12.06 -11.41
N GLU A 35 23.35 -13.37 -11.21
CA GLU A 35 22.12 -14.10 -11.47
C GLU A 35 20.95 -13.23 -10.97
N PRO A 36 20.02 -12.81 -11.83
CA PRO A 36 18.90 -11.97 -11.40
C PRO A 36 18.11 -12.79 -10.40
N LEU A 37 18.34 -12.52 -9.11
CA LEU A 37 17.54 -13.07 -8.03
C LEU A 37 16.09 -12.74 -8.38
N ASN A 38 15.33 -13.78 -8.65
CA ASN A 38 13.97 -13.71 -9.13
C ASN A 38 13.07 -13.28 -7.96
N PHE A 39 13.15 -12.00 -7.58
CA PHE A 39 12.33 -11.40 -6.53
C PHE A 39 10.88 -11.13 -6.98
N HIS A 40 10.52 -11.54 -8.20
CA HIS A 40 9.21 -11.26 -8.78
C HIS A 40 8.04 -12.04 -8.17
N ASP A 41 8.30 -13.08 -7.38
CA ASP A 41 7.20 -13.84 -6.75
C ASP A 41 6.80 -13.27 -5.38
N GLU A 42 7.74 -12.85 -4.53
CA GLU A 42 7.42 -12.43 -3.15
C GLU A 42 7.00 -10.95 -3.02
N GLU A 43 7.64 -10.04 -3.77
CA GLU A 43 7.28 -8.61 -3.76
C GLU A 43 5.93 -8.36 -4.47
N SER A 44 5.58 -9.24 -5.43
CA SER A 44 4.32 -9.23 -6.18
C SER A 44 3.11 -9.68 -5.34
N VAL A 45 3.27 -10.70 -4.49
CA VAL A 45 2.20 -11.13 -3.57
C VAL A 45 1.87 -10.02 -2.57
N VAL A 46 2.88 -9.38 -1.98
CA VAL A 46 2.67 -8.26 -1.05
C VAL A 46 2.00 -7.08 -1.74
N HIS A 47 2.44 -6.72 -2.95
CA HIS A 47 1.82 -5.65 -3.73
C HIS A 47 0.36 -5.92 -4.07
N THR A 48 0.07 -7.16 -4.49
CA THR A 48 -1.28 -7.58 -4.85
C THR A 48 -2.22 -7.60 -3.63
N VAL A 49 -1.72 -8.07 -2.49
CA VAL A 49 -2.48 -8.10 -1.23
C VAL A 49 -2.78 -6.68 -0.75
N LEU A 50 -1.80 -5.76 -0.83
CA LEU A 50 -2.00 -4.36 -0.46
C LEU A 50 -3.03 -3.65 -1.34
N GLU A 51 -3.02 -3.89 -2.65
CA GLU A 51 -4.01 -3.32 -3.58
C GLU A 51 -5.42 -3.84 -3.27
N ASP A 52 -5.55 -5.14 -3.01
CA ASP A 52 -6.82 -5.75 -2.64
C ASP A 52 -7.38 -5.20 -1.32
N PHE A 53 -6.53 -4.98 -0.31
CA PHE A 53 -6.93 -4.33 0.94
C PHE A 53 -7.29 -2.85 0.76
N TYR A 54 -6.61 -2.13 -0.13
CA TYR A 54 -6.97 -0.75 -0.47
C TYR A 54 -8.36 -0.66 -1.11
N ALA A 55 -8.71 -1.60 -1.99
CA ALA A 55 -10.04 -1.69 -2.57
C ALA A 55 -11.12 -1.99 -1.51
N VAL A 56 -10.84 -2.88 -0.56
CA VAL A 56 -11.73 -3.13 0.59
C VAL A 56 -11.89 -1.88 1.46
N GLY A 57 -10.79 -1.15 1.71
CA GLY A 57 -10.81 0.11 2.46
C GLY A 57 -11.70 1.16 1.79
N THR A 58 -11.59 1.31 0.46
CA THR A 58 -12.43 2.23 -0.32
C THR A 58 -13.92 1.89 -0.18
N LEU A 59 -14.28 0.60 -0.28
CA LEU A 59 -15.67 0.16 -0.08
C LEU A 59 -16.17 0.37 1.36
N ALA A 60 -15.28 0.28 2.36
CA ALA A 60 -15.62 0.55 3.75
C ALA A 60 -15.94 2.05 3.97
N ASP A 61 -15.19 2.94 3.32
CA ASP A 61 -15.44 4.38 3.35
C ASP A 61 -16.78 4.71 2.68
N GLU A 62 -17.03 4.17 1.48
CA GLU A 62 -18.30 4.33 0.77
C GLU A 62 -19.52 3.79 1.54
N LEU A 63 -19.33 2.68 2.26
CA LEU A 63 -20.36 2.11 3.13
C LEU A 63 -20.62 2.99 4.35
N THR A 64 -19.56 3.54 4.95
CA THR A 64 -19.65 4.48 6.07
C THR A 64 -20.39 5.75 5.66
N ASP A 65 -20.06 6.32 4.50
CA ASP A 65 -20.81 7.43 3.92
C ASP A 65 -22.26 7.04 3.62
N GLY A 66 -22.49 5.82 3.11
CA GLY A 66 -23.82 5.28 2.88
C GLY A 66 -24.70 5.27 4.14
N PHE A 67 -24.15 4.85 5.29
CA PHE A 67 -24.86 4.88 6.57
C PHE A 67 -25.21 6.31 7.02
N HIS A 68 -24.29 7.25 6.86
CA HIS A 68 -24.57 8.66 7.18
C HIS A 68 -25.66 9.22 6.25
N MET A 69 -25.58 8.95 4.94
CA MET A 69 -26.57 9.40 3.98
C MET A 69 -27.96 8.81 4.24
N GLU A 70 -28.05 7.54 4.63
CA GLU A 70 -29.31 6.91 5.05
C GLU A 70 -29.89 7.55 6.31
N ALA A 71 -29.06 7.80 7.32
CA ALA A 71 -29.48 8.47 8.55
C ALA A 71 -30.03 9.89 8.30
N HIS A 72 -29.54 10.56 7.25
CA HIS A 72 -30.04 11.85 6.80
C HIS A 72 -31.24 11.76 5.82
N GLY A 73 -31.66 10.56 5.42
CA GLY A 73 -32.79 10.33 4.52
C GLY A 73 -32.48 10.52 3.03
N TYR A 74 -31.19 10.58 2.66
CA TYR A 74 -30.76 10.70 1.26
C TYR A 74 -30.64 9.36 0.53
N LEU A 75 -30.51 8.25 1.28
CA LEU A 75 -30.46 6.89 0.75
C LEU A 75 -31.49 6.01 1.44
N ASP A 76 -32.04 5.08 0.67
CA ASP A 76 -32.90 4.03 1.19
C ASP A 76 -32.05 2.94 1.87
N ARG A 77 -32.66 2.27 2.86
CA ARG A 77 -32.06 1.12 3.55
C ARG A 77 -31.63 0.02 2.56
N GLU A 78 -32.36 -0.14 1.47
CA GLU A 78 -32.05 -1.13 0.42
C GLU A 78 -30.74 -0.83 -0.30
N GLU A 79 -30.47 0.44 -0.59
CA GLU A 79 -29.22 0.87 -1.23
C GLU A 79 -28.02 0.65 -0.30
N VAL A 80 -28.15 0.98 0.99
CA VAL A 80 -27.10 0.69 1.98
C VAL A 80 -26.89 -0.81 2.14
N ASN A 81 -27.95 -1.61 2.12
CA ASN A 81 -27.84 -3.07 2.15
C ASN A 81 -27.11 -3.61 0.91
N ALA A 82 -27.37 -3.07 -0.28
CA ALA A 82 -26.66 -3.47 -1.49
C ALA A 82 -25.15 -3.18 -1.37
N ARG A 83 -24.78 -2.00 -0.83
CA ARG A 83 -23.38 -1.63 -0.57
C ARG A 83 -22.73 -2.52 0.49
N LEU A 84 -23.45 -2.86 1.55
CA LEU A 84 -22.97 -3.79 2.58
C LEU A 84 -22.69 -5.18 2.00
N ILE A 85 -23.57 -5.69 1.11
CA ILE A 85 -23.36 -6.96 0.42
C ILE A 85 -22.15 -6.89 -0.51
N ALA A 86 -21.98 -5.79 -1.24
CA ALA A 86 -20.81 -5.59 -2.11
C ALA A 86 -19.50 -5.57 -1.31
N PHE A 87 -19.48 -4.86 -0.18
CA PHE A 87 -18.36 -4.85 0.75
C PHE A 87 -18.03 -6.26 1.27
N ALA A 88 -19.04 -6.99 1.76
CA ALA A 88 -18.85 -8.35 2.29
C ALA A 88 -18.27 -9.31 1.24
N ARG A 89 -18.77 -9.25 0.00
CA ARG A 89 -18.25 -10.07 -1.12
C ARG A 89 -16.80 -9.74 -1.45
N LYS A 90 -16.44 -8.46 -1.48
CA LYS A 90 -15.05 -8.06 -1.76
C LYS A 90 -14.13 -8.49 -0.63
N LEU A 91 -14.56 -8.33 0.63
CA LEU A 91 -13.79 -8.78 1.79
C LEU A 91 -13.56 -10.29 1.77
N GLU A 92 -14.60 -11.07 1.49
CA GLU A 92 -14.50 -12.53 1.36
C GLU A 92 -13.51 -12.94 0.27
N GLN A 93 -13.56 -12.30 -0.91
CA GLN A 93 -12.61 -12.56 -2.00
C GLN A 93 -11.15 -12.28 -1.59
N VAL A 94 -10.90 -11.19 -0.87
CA VAL A 94 -9.54 -10.84 -0.43
C VAL A 94 -9.03 -11.82 0.62
N LEU A 95 -9.89 -12.25 1.55
CA LEU A 95 -9.53 -13.22 2.58
C LEU A 95 -9.25 -14.62 2.00
N ASP A 96 -10.08 -15.11 1.09
CA ASP A 96 -9.91 -16.42 0.42
C ASP A 96 -8.58 -16.48 -0.36
N LYS A 97 -8.25 -15.39 -1.05
CA LYS A 97 -6.98 -15.23 -1.76
C LYS A 97 -5.80 -15.20 -0.79
N TRP A 98 -5.92 -14.51 0.33
CA TRP A 98 -4.86 -14.48 1.34
C TRP A 98 -4.65 -15.85 2.00
N GLU A 99 -5.72 -16.58 2.31
CA GLU A 99 -5.65 -17.93 2.86
C GLU A 99 -4.95 -18.90 1.89
N THR A 100 -5.27 -18.82 0.60
CA THR A 100 -4.59 -19.59 -0.45
C THR A 100 -3.09 -19.28 -0.51
N HIS A 101 -2.71 -18.00 -0.43
CA HIS A 101 -1.28 -17.63 -0.40
C HIS A 101 -0.58 -18.05 0.89
N ALA A 102 -1.24 -17.92 2.05
CA ALA A 102 -0.69 -18.34 3.33
C ALA A 102 -0.45 -19.86 3.37
N ALA A 103 -1.35 -20.65 2.78
CA ALA A 103 -1.20 -22.10 2.68
C ALA A 103 -0.06 -22.54 1.75
N LEU A 104 0.29 -21.74 0.74
CA LEU A 104 1.44 -22.00 -0.14
C LEU A 104 2.79 -21.69 0.52
N LEU A 105 2.80 -20.90 1.60
CA LEU A 105 3.98 -20.48 2.34
C LEU A 105 4.24 -21.29 3.63
N ALA A 106 3.34 -22.21 3.99
CA ALA A 106 3.38 -23.03 5.21
C ALA A 106 3.90 -24.46 4.97
#